data_AF-A0A814HZY5-F1
#
_entry.id   AF-A0A814HZY5-F1
#
_cell.length_a   1.000
_cell.length_b   1.000
_cell.length_c   1.000
_cell.angle_alpha   90.00
_cell.angle_beta   90.00
_cell.angle_gamma   90.00
#
_symmetry.space_group_name_H-M   'P 1'
#
loop_
_entity.id
_entity.type
_entity.pdbx_description
1 polymer ?
#
loop_
_entity_poly.entity_id
_entity_poly.type
_entity_poly.pdbx_seq_one_letter_code
_entity_poly.pdbx_strand_id
1 'polypeptide(L)'
;MLMKLAYVDEQGNFHRLGDPRLLYGAMLATRVSLCAFFSILLARAATIAIRYSAVRRQGLNPSGKETLVLDYPLQQEKLVPCIATTYAFFYSFMKLENLRVQILESDIILFEQLPELHAISSGLKAYTSTIAERFSQICRVACGGHGFLVASGIKTINNMLDAACSYEGDSVVLFQQTARYLLKVMQQADDDNDVNMESSITYLFSTISAPATIVNLDDYCRLFECRSQLLLKSISNQLIESSSSTSYDKFSKNSIELVHIAKAYVETFILRAFYDGVRKAAEHQSFALVFEQLFHVFAIHTLRNQATDFIRLKLLTAEQIYQLETYTLPDLYTRLRPNLVALVDTFDFHDNELNSCLGRYDGQVYEALMERARLNPSNRYKVHPVWTSIKQNTMSKL
;
A
#
# COMPACT_ATOMS: atom_id res chain seq x y z
N MET A 1 -17.61 26.21 -23.24
CA MET A 1 -17.97 25.93 -21.83
C MET A 1 -18.50 24.50 -21.76
N LEU A 2 -18.04 23.67 -20.81
CA LEU A 2 -18.61 22.32 -20.60
C LEU A 2 -19.92 22.47 -19.80
N MET A 3 -21.07 22.19 -20.42
CA MET A 3 -22.39 22.55 -19.87
C MET A 3 -23.27 21.38 -19.39
N LYS A 4 -22.67 20.22 -19.05
CA LYS A 4 -23.43 19.00 -18.71
C LYS A 4 -24.27 19.11 -17.42
N LEU A 5 -23.75 19.79 -16.38
CA LEU A 5 -24.39 19.91 -15.06
C LEU A 5 -24.65 21.36 -14.64
N ALA A 6 -24.29 22.30 -15.50
CA ALA A 6 -24.61 23.71 -15.34
C ALA A 6 -24.43 24.40 -16.69
N TYR A 7 -25.22 25.42 -16.97
CA TYR A 7 -25.06 26.24 -18.16
C TYR A 7 -25.18 27.71 -17.81
N VAL A 8 -24.65 28.56 -18.69
CA VAL A 8 -24.87 30.00 -18.66
C VAL A 8 -25.73 30.31 -19.88
N ASP A 9 -26.88 30.94 -19.66
CA ASP A 9 -27.77 31.31 -20.75
C ASP A 9 -27.22 32.51 -21.56
N GLU A 10 -27.88 32.85 -22.67
CA GLU A 10 -27.46 33.97 -23.54
C GLU A 10 -27.48 35.34 -22.84
N GLN A 11 -28.18 35.45 -21.70
CA GLN A 11 -28.28 36.66 -20.89
C GLN A 11 -27.18 36.71 -19.81
N GLY A 12 -26.35 35.68 -19.71
CA GLY A 12 -25.28 35.57 -18.71
C GLY A 12 -25.73 35.01 -17.36
N ASN A 13 -26.96 34.50 -17.23
CA ASN A 13 -27.42 33.90 -15.98
C ASN A 13 -26.94 32.46 -15.85
N PHE A 14 -26.46 32.10 -14.66
CA PHE A 14 -25.98 30.76 -14.34
C PHE A 14 -27.10 29.86 -13.84
N HIS A 15 -27.22 28.68 -14.42
CA HIS A 15 -28.22 27.66 -14.09
C HIS A 15 -27.54 26.33 -13.76
N ARG A 16 -27.97 25.65 -12.69
CA ARG A 16 -27.50 24.29 -12.35
C ARG A 16 -28.46 23.22 -12.88
N LEU A 17 -27.92 22.11 -13.36
CA LEU A 17 -28.64 20.96 -13.87
C LEU A 17 -28.28 19.70 -13.07
N GLY A 18 -29.29 18.92 -12.69
CA GLY A 18 -29.12 17.64 -12.03
C GLY A 18 -28.50 17.71 -10.63
N ASP A 19 -28.07 16.56 -10.12
CA ASP A 19 -27.43 16.45 -8.81
C ASP A 19 -25.90 16.63 -8.93
N PRO A 20 -25.30 17.62 -8.26
CA PRO A 20 -23.85 17.84 -8.31
C PRO A 20 -23.04 16.66 -7.75
N ARG A 21 -23.64 15.77 -6.95
CA ARG A 21 -22.99 14.57 -6.42
C ARG A 21 -22.56 13.60 -7.53
N LEU A 22 -23.15 13.69 -8.72
CA LEU A 22 -22.73 12.90 -9.89
C LEU A 22 -21.29 13.21 -10.34
N LEU A 23 -20.75 14.41 -10.02
CA LEU A 23 -19.35 14.75 -10.30
C LEU A 23 -18.36 13.89 -9.50
N TYR A 24 -18.78 13.38 -8.34
CA TYR A 24 -17.93 12.54 -7.51
C TYR A 24 -17.68 11.18 -8.17
N GLY A 25 -18.59 10.69 -9.01
CA GLY A 25 -18.48 9.38 -9.65
C GLY A 25 -17.17 9.22 -10.44
N ALA A 26 -16.82 10.21 -11.27
CA ALA A 26 -15.58 10.16 -12.06
C ALA A 26 -14.32 10.19 -11.17
N MET A 27 -14.28 11.08 -10.18
CA MET A 27 -13.14 11.19 -9.25
C MET A 27 -12.98 9.91 -8.42
N LEU A 28 -14.08 9.33 -7.93
CA LEU A 28 -14.07 8.07 -7.19
C LEU A 28 -13.59 6.91 -8.07
N ALA A 29 -14.11 6.78 -9.30
CA ALA A 29 -13.69 5.74 -10.23
C ALA A 29 -12.19 5.82 -10.55
N THR A 30 -11.67 7.03 -10.82
CA THR A 30 -10.23 7.25 -11.00
C THR A 30 -9.45 6.83 -9.76
N ARG A 31 -9.89 7.23 -8.56
CA ARG A 31 -9.18 6.94 -7.32
C ARG A 31 -9.15 5.45 -6.97
N VAL A 32 -10.26 4.74 -7.17
CA VAL A 32 -10.33 3.30 -6.95
C VAL A 32 -9.41 2.57 -7.94
N SER A 33 -9.43 2.96 -9.21
CA SER A 33 -8.53 2.42 -10.25
C SER A 33 -7.05 2.63 -9.92
N LEU A 34 -6.70 3.77 -9.31
CA LEU A 34 -5.34 4.06 -8.87
C LEU A 34 -4.87 3.11 -7.75
N CYS A 35 -5.75 2.70 -6.84
CA CYS A 35 -5.40 1.73 -5.79
C CYS A 35 -4.98 0.38 -6.40
N ALA A 36 -5.68 -0.09 -7.44
CA ALA A 36 -5.25 -1.24 -8.24
C ALA A 36 -3.90 -1.00 -8.92
N PHE A 37 -3.75 0.15 -9.57
CA PHE A 37 -2.52 0.49 -10.28
C PHE A 37 -1.29 0.48 -9.35
N PHE A 38 -1.41 0.97 -8.12
CA PHE A 38 -0.31 0.95 -7.15
C PHE A 38 0.02 -0.46 -6.65
N SER A 39 -1.00 -1.30 -6.44
CA SER A 39 -0.79 -2.74 -6.16
C SER A 39 0.00 -3.41 -7.28
N ILE A 40 -0.36 -3.17 -8.54
CA ILE A 40 0.33 -3.73 -9.72
C ILE A 40 1.78 -3.23 -9.81
N LEU A 41 2.02 -1.93 -9.61
CA LEU A 41 3.39 -1.38 -9.62
C LEU A 41 4.26 -1.99 -8.52
N LEU A 42 3.71 -2.15 -7.32
CA LEU A 42 4.41 -2.82 -6.22
C LEU A 42 4.68 -4.30 -6.54
N ALA A 43 3.70 -5.01 -7.10
CA ALA A 43 3.84 -6.39 -7.54
C ALA A 43 4.98 -6.56 -8.55
N ARG A 44 5.09 -5.64 -9.53
CA ARG A 44 6.19 -5.64 -10.50
C ARG A 44 7.55 -5.44 -9.83
N ALA A 45 7.67 -4.48 -8.91
CA ALA A 45 8.91 -4.26 -8.16
C ALA A 45 9.31 -5.47 -7.30
N ALA A 46 8.33 -6.08 -6.61
CA ALA A 46 8.52 -7.29 -5.83
C ALA A 46 8.97 -8.48 -6.70
N THR A 47 8.32 -8.67 -7.86
CA THR A 47 8.66 -9.71 -8.85
C THR A 47 10.12 -9.61 -9.27
N ILE A 48 10.56 -8.41 -9.67
CA ILE A 48 11.94 -8.18 -10.09
C ILE A 48 12.91 -8.49 -8.96
N ALA A 49 12.66 -7.96 -7.75
CA ALA A 49 13.57 -8.14 -6.62
C ALA A 49 13.65 -9.59 -6.14
N ILE A 50 12.54 -10.32 -6.13
CA ILE A 50 12.48 -11.72 -5.71
C ILE A 50 13.16 -12.64 -6.72
N ARG A 51 12.80 -12.53 -8.01
CA ARG A 51 13.46 -13.32 -9.06
C ARG A 51 14.97 -13.06 -9.07
N TYR A 52 15.38 -11.79 -9.00
CA TYR A 52 16.81 -11.46 -8.91
C TYR A 52 17.48 -12.02 -7.67
N SER A 53 16.83 -11.97 -6.50
CA SER A 53 17.38 -12.52 -5.26
C SER A 53 17.49 -14.05 -5.30
N ALA A 54 16.65 -14.72 -6.09
CA ALA A 54 16.69 -16.16 -6.33
C ALA A 54 17.76 -16.59 -7.35
N VAL A 55 18.33 -15.65 -8.11
CA VAL A 55 19.45 -15.88 -9.04
C VAL A 55 20.78 -15.44 -8.42
N ARG A 56 20.79 -14.29 -7.75
CA ARG A 56 22.01 -13.68 -7.24
C ARG A 56 22.61 -14.50 -6.10
N ARG A 57 23.87 -14.86 -6.26
CA ARG A 57 24.73 -15.39 -5.18
C ARG A 57 25.71 -14.31 -4.74
N GLN A 58 25.92 -14.21 -3.43
CA GLN A 58 26.88 -13.29 -2.83
C GLN A 58 27.11 -13.65 -1.36
N GLY A 59 28.34 -13.48 -0.88
CA GLY A 59 28.71 -13.77 0.50
C GLY A 59 29.02 -15.26 0.67
N LEU A 60 29.88 -15.59 1.63
CA LEU A 60 30.35 -16.96 1.85
C LEU A 60 29.59 -17.59 3.02
N ASN A 61 29.09 -18.82 2.81
CA ASN A 61 28.64 -19.66 3.91
C ASN A 61 29.84 -20.36 4.60
N PRO A 62 29.64 -21.06 5.74
CA PRO A 62 30.70 -21.80 6.40
C PRO A 62 31.40 -22.87 5.54
N SER A 63 30.78 -23.31 4.43
CA SER A 63 31.38 -24.24 3.46
C SER A 63 32.22 -23.54 2.37
N GLY A 64 32.34 -22.20 2.41
CA GLY A 64 33.06 -21.41 1.41
C GLY A 64 32.36 -21.27 0.06
N LYS A 65 31.08 -21.67 -0.05
CA LYS A 65 30.26 -21.49 -1.25
C LYS A 65 29.41 -20.24 -1.13
N GLU A 66 29.11 -19.60 -2.26
CA GLU A 66 28.20 -18.47 -2.27
C GLU A 66 26.74 -18.89 -2.09
N THR A 67 26.06 -18.22 -1.16
CA THR A 67 24.65 -18.42 -0.86
C THR A 67 23.77 -17.58 -1.78
N LEU A 68 22.58 -18.07 -2.13
CA LEU A 68 21.57 -17.23 -2.77
C LEU A 68 21.20 -16.09 -1.84
N VAL A 69 21.10 -14.88 -2.38
CA VAL A 69 20.81 -13.71 -1.55
C VAL A 69 19.42 -13.84 -0.89
N LEU A 70 18.46 -14.49 -1.55
CA LEU A 70 17.13 -14.76 -0.99
C LEU A 70 17.14 -15.69 0.24
N ASP A 71 18.21 -16.46 0.48
CA ASP A 71 18.30 -17.35 1.65
C ASP A 71 18.69 -16.60 2.93
N TYR A 72 19.18 -15.37 2.82
CA TYR A 72 19.51 -14.57 4.00
C TYR A 72 18.23 -14.05 4.67
N PRO A 73 18.07 -14.23 6.00
CA PRO A 73 16.93 -13.68 6.75
C PRO A 73 16.77 -12.16 6.56
N LEU A 74 17.88 -11.41 6.46
CA LEU A 74 17.84 -9.97 6.20
C LEU A 74 17.31 -9.61 4.80
N GLN A 75 17.48 -10.47 3.80
CA GLN A 75 16.86 -10.25 2.49
C GLN A 75 15.37 -10.56 2.54
N GLN A 76 14.99 -11.62 3.27
CA GLN A 76 13.59 -12.00 3.46
C GLN A 76 12.82 -10.93 4.25
N GLU A 77 13.39 -10.39 5.32
CA GLU A 77 12.85 -9.28 6.11
C GLU A 77 12.51 -8.05 5.24
N LYS A 78 13.28 -7.81 4.16
CA LYS A 78 12.98 -6.73 3.22
C LYS A 78 11.85 -7.06 2.24
N LEU A 79 11.81 -8.30 1.75
CA LEU A 79 11.01 -8.65 0.57
C LEU A 79 9.71 -9.43 0.88
N VAL A 80 9.68 -10.23 1.94
CA VAL A 80 8.47 -11.00 2.30
C VAL A 80 7.33 -10.08 2.76
N PRO A 81 7.57 -9.06 3.60
CA PRO A 81 6.53 -8.06 3.90
C PRO A 81 6.02 -7.30 2.68
N CYS A 82 6.89 -7.06 1.69
CA CYS A 82 6.52 -6.42 0.42
C CYS A 82 5.53 -7.28 -0.37
N ILE A 83 5.79 -8.58 -0.51
CA ILE A 83 4.86 -9.51 -1.17
C ILE A 83 3.53 -9.58 -0.41
N ALA A 84 3.58 -9.75 0.92
CA ALA A 84 2.36 -9.80 1.74
C ALA A 84 1.51 -8.54 1.58
N THR A 85 2.15 -7.36 1.57
CA THR A 85 1.51 -6.07 1.35
C THR A 85 0.91 -5.95 -0.07
N THR A 86 1.57 -6.52 -1.08
CA THR A 86 1.04 -6.54 -2.46
C THR A 86 -0.30 -7.26 -2.53
N TYR A 87 -0.42 -8.45 -1.93
CA TYR A 87 -1.68 -9.19 -1.86
C TYR A 87 -2.73 -8.47 -1.02
N ALA A 88 -2.34 -7.90 0.13
CA ALA A 88 -3.25 -7.11 0.96
C ALA A 88 -3.84 -5.92 0.18
N PHE A 89 -3.03 -5.25 -0.67
CA PHE A 89 -3.48 -4.16 -1.52
C PHE A 89 -4.41 -4.62 -2.64
N PHE A 90 -4.16 -5.79 -3.22
CA PHE A 90 -5.07 -6.38 -4.20
C PHE A 90 -6.45 -6.62 -3.61
N TYR A 91 -6.53 -7.30 -2.45
CA TYR A 91 -7.82 -7.59 -1.81
C TYR A 91 -8.53 -6.33 -1.31
N SER A 92 -7.80 -5.33 -0.79
CA SER A 92 -8.41 -4.07 -0.37
C SER A 92 -8.94 -3.24 -1.55
N PHE A 93 -8.25 -3.24 -2.69
CA PHE A 93 -8.78 -2.70 -3.94
C PHE A 93 -10.05 -3.45 -4.37
N MET A 94 -10.03 -4.78 -4.43
CA MET A 94 -11.21 -5.56 -4.83
C MET A 94 -12.43 -5.27 -3.96
N LYS A 95 -12.23 -5.16 -2.64
CA LYS A 95 -13.30 -4.78 -1.70
C LYS A 95 -13.82 -3.36 -1.98
N LEU A 96 -12.93 -2.40 -2.22
CA LEU A 96 -13.30 -1.02 -2.53
C LEU A 96 -14.02 -0.90 -3.88
N GLU A 97 -13.60 -1.66 -4.90
CA GLU A 97 -14.24 -1.67 -6.21
C GLU A 97 -15.65 -2.26 -6.14
N ASN A 98 -15.84 -3.35 -5.40
CA ASN A 98 -17.17 -3.91 -5.17
C ASN A 98 -18.11 -2.90 -4.49
N LEU A 99 -17.62 -2.18 -3.47
CA LEU A 99 -18.36 -1.09 -2.82
C LEU A 99 -18.70 0.03 -3.82
N ARG A 100 -17.75 0.42 -4.66
CA ARG A 100 -17.94 1.45 -5.69
C ARG A 100 -19.04 1.05 -6.66
N VAL A 101 -18.98 -0.17 -7.20
CA VAL A 101 -19.98 -0.72 -8.13
C VAL A 101 -21.35 -0.77 -7.47
N GLN A 102 -21.44 -1.28 -6.23
CA GLN A 102 -22.70 -1.34 -5.49
C GLN A 102 -23.34 0.04 -5.29
N ILE A 103 -22.54 1.08 -5.01
CA ILE A 103 -23.04 2.42 -4.69
C ILE A 103 -23.37 3.24 -5.95
N LEU A 104 -22.55 3.12 -7.01
CA LEU A 104 -22.60 4.01 -8.18
C LEU A 104 -23.17 3.37 -9.45
N GLU A 105 -23.20 2.04 -9.55
CA GLU A 105 -23.57 1.31 -10.77
C GLU A 105 -24.77 0.36 -10.56
N SER A 106 -25.38 0.36 -9.38
CA SER A 106 -26.68 -0.28 -9.16
C SER A 106 -27.82 0.51 -9.83
N ASP A 107 -28.99 -0.13 -9.97
CA ASP A 107 -30.19 0.50 -10.56
C ASP A 107 -30.58 1.81 -9.85
N ILE A 108 -30.22 1.95 -8.57
CA ILE A 108 -30.45 3.13 -7.74
C ILE A 108 -29.13 3.56 -7.11
N ILE A 109 -28.63 4.75 -7.47
CA ILE A 109 -27.42 5.32 -6.88
C ILE A 109 -27.63 5.59 -5.38
N LEU A 110 -26.81 4.98 -4.54
CA LEU A 110 -26.89 5.09 -3.08
C LEU A 110 -26.14 6.34 -2.57
N PHE A 111 -26.69 7.53 -2.85
CA PHE A 111 -26.05 8.81 -2.52
C PHE A 111 -25.67 8.98 -1.03
N GLU A 112 -26.39 8.29 -0.13
CA GLU A 112 -26.14 8.31 1.32
C GLU A 112 -24.83 7.61 1.71
N GLN A 113 -24.37 6.65 0.92
CA GLN A 113 -23.12 5.89 1.16
C GLN A 113 -21.90 6.53 0.46
N LEU A 114 -22.09 7.54 -0.40
CA LEU A 114 -20.99 8.24 -1.07
C LEU A 114 -19.95 8.86 -0.13
N PRO A 115 -20.32 9.46 1.02
CA PRO A 115 -19.34 10.01 1.95
C PRO A 115 -18.39 8.93 2.49
N GLU A 116 -18.91 7.73 2.76
CA GLU A 116 -18.11 6.58 3.21
C GLU A 116 -17.14 6.14 2.11
N LEU A 117 -17.67 5.89 0.90
CA LEU A 117 -16.86 5.50 -0.25
C LEU A 117 -15.75 6.52 -0.55
N HIS A 118 -16.07 7.81 -0.43
CA HIS A 118 -15.08 8.87 -0.58
C HIS A 118 -14.00 8.81 0.51
N ALA A 119 -14.38 8.64 1.76
CA ALA A 119 -13.44 8.56 2.88
C ALA A 119 -12.50 7.35 2.78
N ILE A 120 -13.04 6.16 2.44
CA ILE A 120 -12.23 4.95 2.26
C ILE A 120 -11.31 5.12 1.06
N SER A 121 -11.83 5.55 -0.09
CA SER A 121 -11.01 5.71 -1.30
C SER A 121 -9.89 6.74 -1.12
N SER A 122 -10.17 7.87 -0.47
CA SER A 122 -9.15 8.89 -0.12
C SER A 122 -8.04 8.29 0.74
N GLY A 123 -8.41 7.63 1.84
CA GLY A 123 -7.46 7.02 2.76
C GLY A 123 -6.67 5.88 2.14
N LEU A 124 -7.34 4.99 1.39
CA LEU A 124 -6.71 3.84 0.74
C LEU A 124 -5.73 4.27 -0.35
N LYS A 125 -6.08 5.27 -1.18
CA LYS A 125 -5.16 5.85 -2.16
C LYS A 125 -3.91 6.37 -1.49
N ALA A 126 -4.07 7.21 -0.45
CA ALA A 126 -2.96 7.80 0.28
C ALA A 126 -2.05 6.74 0.93
N TYR A 127 -2.64 5.71 1.53
CA TYR A 127 -1.90 4.63 2.18
C TYR A 127 -1.16 3.77 1.15
N THR A 128 -1.87 3.27 0.14
CA THR A 128 -1.32 2.36 -0.86
C THR A 128 -0.21 3.02 -1.67
N SER A 129 -0.34 4.28 -2.09
CA SER A 129 0.73 4.99 -2.81
C SER A 129 1.97 5.16 -1.95
N THR A 130 1.81 5.61 -0.70
CA THR A 130 2.93 5.90 0.22
C THR A 130 3.69 4.63 0.61
N ILE A 131 2.99 3.53 0.86
CA ILE A 131 3.62 2.26 1.22
C ILE A 131 4.23 1.57 0.00
N ALA A 132 3.57 1.62 -1.17
CA ALA A 132 4.11 1.08 -2.42
C ALA A 132 5.39 1.81 -2.83
N GLU A 133 5.44 3.15 -2.72
CA GLU A 133 6.65 3.94 -2.96
C GLU A 133 7.82 3.42 -2.11
N ARG A 134 7.62 3.34 -0.79
CA ARG A 134 8.64 2.87 0.16
C ARG A 134 9.13 1.46 -0.16
N PHE A 135 8.22 0.52 -0.36
CA PHE A 135 8.61 -0.86 -0.66
C PHE A 135 9.25 -1.01 -2.04
N SER A 136 8.85 -0.22 -3.03
CA SER A 136 9.50 -0.23 -4.35
C SER A 136 10.96 0.22 -4.24
N GLN A 137 11.26 1.19 -3.37
CA GLN A 137 12.63 1.60 -3.08
C GLN A 137 13.41 0.52 -2.33
N ILE A 138 12.79 -0.17 -1.38
CA ILE A 138 13.38 -1.35 -0.70
C ILE A 138 13.72 -2.43 -1.73
N CYS A 139 12.82 -2.73 -2.67
CA CYS A 139 13.04 -3.70 -3.75
C CYS A 139 14.25 -3.30 -4.63
N ARG A 140 14.37 -2.01 -4.97
CA ARG A 140 15.50 -1.49 -5.72
C ARG A 140 16.83 -1.69 -4.98
N VAL A 141 16.87 -1.33 -3.70
CA VAL A 141 18.07 -1.48 -2.85
C VAL A 141 18.40 -2.95 -2.59
N ALA A 142 17.38 -3.80 -2.47
CA ALA A 142 17.54 -5.25 -2.34
C ALA A 142 18.21 -5.90 -3.55
N CYS A 143 18.16 -5.27 -4.73
CA CYS A 143 18.90 -5.69 -5.93
C CYS A 143 20.36 -5.19 -5.98
N GLY A 144 20.83 -4.49 -4.95
CA GLY A 144 22.19 -3.96 -4.86
C GLY A 144 22.52 -2.98 -5.99
N GLY A 145 23.78 -2.97 -6.44
CA GLY A 145 24.25 -2.07 -7.49
C GLY A 145 23.50 -2.23 -8.82
N HIS A 146 23.13 -3.45 -9.20
CA HIS A 146 22.38 -3.68 -10.44
C HIS A 146 20.98 -3.07 -10.40
N GLY A 147 20.36 -2.96 -9.21
CA GLY A 147 19.09 -2.26 -9.04
C GLY A 147 19.12 -0.78 -9.44
N PHE A 148 20.30 -0.15 -9.43
CA PHE A 148 20.47 1.26 -9.84
C PHE A 148 20.39 1.46 -11.37
N LEU A 149 20.73 0.43 -12.15
CA LEU A 149 20.73 0.53 -13.60
C LEU A 149 19.31 0.73 -14.13
N VAL A 150 19.16 1.52 -15.19
CA VAL A 150 17.87 1.64 -15.91
C VAL A 150 17.39 0.27 -16.41
N ALA A 151 18.33 -0.62 -16.75
CA ALA A 151 18.08 -2.00 -17.12
C ALA A 151 17.39 -2.85 -16.04
N SER A 152 17.37 -2.39 -14.78
CA SER A 152 16.64 -3.09 -13.71
C SER A 152 15.13 -2.98 -13.84
N GLY A 153 14.61 -2.00 -14.59
CA GLY A 153 13.16 -1.71 -14.68
C GLY A 153 12.57 -1.04 -13.43
N ILE A 154 13.11 -1.32 -12.24
CA ILE A 154 12.57 -0.84 -10.96
C ILE A 154 12.59 0.70 -10.85
N LYS A 155 13.61 1.38 -11.40
CA LYS A 155 13.68 2.85 -11.32
C LYS A 155 12.47 3.55 -11.98
N THR A 156 11.97 3.00 -13.09
CA THR A 156 10.77 3.55 -13.74
C THR A 156 9.54 3.36 -12.86
N ILE A 157 9.44 2.22 -12.18
CA ILE A 157 8.37 1.93 -11.20
C ILE A 157 8.44 2.91 -10.02
N ASN A 158 9.62 3.12 -9.44
CA ASN A 158 9.83 4.09 -8.36
C ASN A 158 9.34 5.49 -8.77
N ASN A 159 9.73 5.98 -9.96
CA ASN A 159 9.35 7.31 -10.41
C ASN A 159 7.83 7.47 -10.55
N MET A 160 7.12 6.42 -10.97
CA MET A 160 5.66 6.44 -11.06
C MET A 160 5.00 6.48 -9.67
N LEU A 161 5.51 5.68 -8.73
CA LEU A 161 4.99 5.64 -7.35
C LEU A 161 5.33 6.90 -6.54
N ASP A 162 6.47 7.52 -6.81
CA ASP A 162 6.84 8.82 -6.21
C ASP A 162 5.81 9.90 -6.57
N ALA A 163 5.48 10.02 -7.86
CA ALA A 163 4.46 10.96 -8.33
C ALA A 163 3.04 10.64 -7.78
N ALA A 164 2.75 9.36 -7.54
CA ALA A 164 1.46 8.90 -7.03
C ALA A 164 1.10 9.41 -5.63
N CYS A 165 2.10 9.82 -4.84
CA CYS A 165 1.86 10.44 -3.54
C CYS A 165 1.32 11.89 -3.64
N SER A 166 1.33 12.50 -4.83
CA SER A 166 0.93 13.90 -5.03
C SER A 166 -0.28 14.10 -5.95
N TYR A 167 -0.34 13.41 -7.10
CA TYR A 167 -1.49 13.56 -8.00
C TYR A 167 -2.76 12.95 -7.40
N GLU A 168 -3.95 13.39 -7.82
CA GLU A 168 -5.24 12.96 -7.24
C GLU A 168 -5.35 13.17 -5.73
N GLY A 169 -4.60 14.15 -5.21
CA GLY A 169 -4.58 14.57 -3.81
C GLY A 169 -3.29 14.16 -3.10
N ASP A 170 -2.70 15.14 -2.41
CA ASP A 170 -1.62 14.92 -1.45
C ASP A 170 -2.06 13.92 -0.38
N SER A 171 -1.20 12.95 -0.06
CA SER A 171 -1.52 11.86 0.87
C SER A 171 -2.00 12.35 2.23
N VAL A 172 -1.40 13.41 2.80
CA VAL A 172 -1.81 13.93 4.12
C VAL A 172 -3.17 14.62 4.04
N VAL A 173 -3.43 15.40 2.98
CA VAL A 173 -4.73 16.03 2.72
C VAL A 173 -5.82 14.97 2.55
N LEU A 174 -5.53 13.87 1.87
CA LEU A 174 -6.49 12.76 1.70
C LEU A 174 -6.78 12.05 3.04
N PHE A 175 -5.77 11.81 3.89
CA PHE A 175 -6.01 11.29 5.24
C PHE A 175 -6.87 12.23 6.08
N GLN A 176 -6.71 13.56 5.93
CA GLN A 176 -7.59 14.52 6.60
C GLN A 176 -9.05 14.41 6.15
N GLN A 177 -9.32 14.08 4.89
CA GLN A 177 -10.68 13.85 4.42
C GLN A 177 -11.30 12.62 5.10
N THR A 178 -10.54 11.52 5.19
CA THR A 178 -10.96 10.32 5.93
C THR A 178 -11.21 10.64 7.40
N ALA A 179 -10.30 11.37 8.06
CA ALA A 179 -10.45 11.74 9.46
C ALA A 179 -11.71 12.57 9.74
N ARG A 180 -12.03 13.55 8.88
CA ARG A 180 -13.26 14.36 8.99
C ARG A 180 -14.51 13.51 8.90
N TYR A 181 -14.51 12.53 8.00
CA TYR A 181 -15.61 11.60 7.89
C TYR A 181 -15.78 10.77 9.17
N LEU A 182 -14.69 10.19 9.69
CA LEU A 182 -14.73 9.39 10.91
C LEU A 182 -15.26 10.18 12.12
N LEU A 183 -14.81 11.43 12.30
CA LEU A 183 -15.34 12.31 13.35
C LEU A 183 -16.82 12.61 13.18
N LYS A 184 -17.27 12.86 11.94
CA LYS A 184 -18.66 13.15 11.65
C LYS A 184 -19.56 11.97 12.01
N VAL A 185 -19.18 10.75 11.61
CA VAL A 185 -19.98 9.55 11.93
C VAL A 185 -19.97 9.30 13.44
N MET A 186 -18.84 9.53 14.13
CA MET A 186 -18.81 9.37 15.58
C MET A 186 -19.76 10.34 16.30
N GLN A 187 -19.82 11.61 15.87
CA GLN A 187 -20.78 12.58 16.44
C GLN A 187 -22.23 12.16 16.19
N GLN A 188 -22.54 11.62 15.01
CA GLN A 188 -23.89 11.15 14.67
C GLN A 188 -24.31 9.93 15.49
N ALA A 189 -23.37 9.02 15.79
CA ALA A 189 -23.64 7.82 16.59
C ALA A 189 -23.89 8.12 18.08
N ASP A 190 -23.33 9.23 18.61
CA ASP A 190 -23.65 9.69 19.97
C ASP A 190 -25.07 10.28 20.06
N ASP A 191 -25.60 10.80 18.95
CA ASP A 191 -26.93 11.43 18.86
C ASP A 191 -28.06 10.43 18.52
N ASP A 192 -27.79 9.45 17.64
CA ASP A 192 -28.74 8.40 17.21
C ASP A 192 -28.34 7.03 17.77
N ASN A 193 -29.18 6.47 18.66
CA ASN A 193 -29.01 5.12 19.23
C ASN A 193 -29.16 3.96 18.21
N ASP A 194 -29.32 4.25 16.92
CA ASP A 194 -29.67 3.26 15.89
C ASP A 194 -28.81 3.48 14.63
N VAL A 195 -27.51 3.23 14.73
CA VAL A 195 -26.63 3.12 13.56
C VAL A 195 -26.85 1.75 12.91
N ASN A 196 -28.01 1.58 12.29
CA ASN A 196 -28.41 0.36 11.60
C ASN A 196 -28.02 0.47 10.11
N MET A 197 -26.73 0.30 9.82
CA MET A 197 -26.25 0.06 8.47
C MET A 197 -25.06 -0.91 8.53
N GLU A 198 -25.17 -2.05 7.83
CA GLU A 198 -24.02 -2.89 7.51
C GLU A 198 -23.06 -2.07 6.62
N SER A 199 -21.99 -1.57 7.24
CA SER A 199 -21.04 -0.61 6.65
C SER A 199 -19.63 -0.97 7.11
N SER A 200 -18.60 -0.48 6.41
CA SER A 200 -17.21 -0.72 6.83
C SER A 200 -16.83 -0.02 8.14
N ILE A 201 -17.69 0.88 8.63
CA ILE A 201 -17.52 1.59 9.91
C ILE A 201 -18.28 0.96 11.06
N THR A 202 -19.14 -0.04 10.83
CA THR A 202 -20.02 -0.61 11.88
C THR A 202 -19.24 -1.10 13.09
N TYR A 203 -18.04 -1.66 12.87
CA TYR A 203 -17.18 -2.11 13.95
C TYR A 203 -16.77 -0.98 14.88
N LEU A 204 -16.70 0.29 14.43
CA LEU A 204 -16.28 1.41 15.28
C LEU A 204 -17.23 1.65 16.48
N PHE A 205 -18.48 1.19 16.37
CA PHE A 205 -19.53 1.38 17.37
C PHE A 205 -19.86 0.10 18.15
N SER A 206 -19.23 -1.03 17.81
CA SER A 206 -19.43 -2.28 18.52
C SER A 206 -18.72 -2.28 19.89
N THR A 207 -19.08 -3.24 20.74
CA THR A 207 -18.40 -3.42 22.02
C THR A 207 -16.92 -3.74 21.81
N ILE A 208 -16.05 -2.92 22.39
CA ILE A 208 -14.60 -3.14 22.37
C ILE A 208 -14.29 -4.44 23.12
N SER A 209 -13.74 -5.43 22.40
CA SER A 209 -13.37 -6.73 22.95
C SER A 209 -12.04 -7.19 22.34
N ALA A 210 -10.95 -6.77 22.97
CA ALA A 210 -9.60 -7.12 22.53
C ALA A 210 -9.24 -8.55 22.97
N PRO A 211 -8.69 -9.39 22.09
CA PRO A 211 -8.16 -10.69 22.50
C PRO A 211 -6.93 -10.51 23.40
N ALA A 212 -6.79 -11.35 24.43
CA ALA A 212 -5.66 -11.30 25.35
C ALA A 212 -4.34 -11.80 24.71
N THR A 213 -4.44 -12.73 23.76
CA THR A 213 -3.34 -13.30 22.99
C THR A 213 -3.80 -13.52 21.56
N ILE A 214 -2.85 -13.59 20.62
CA ILE A 214 -3.14 -13.90 19.23
C ILE A 214 -3.00 -15.41 19.02
N VAL A 215 -4.10 -16.07 18.68
CA VAL A 215 -4.18 -17.52 18.46
C VAL A 215 -4.58 -17.84 17.02
N ASN A 216 -5.40 -17.00 16.40
CA ASN A 216 -5.89 -17.18 15.04
C ASN A 216 -5.87 -15.86 14.24
N LEU A 217 -6.25 -15.95 12.96
CA LEU A 217 -6.25 -14.80 12.05
C LEU A 217 -7.25 -13.71 12.47
N ASP A 218 -8.39 -14.10 13.04
CA ASP A 218 -9.45 -13.16 13.46
C ASP A 218 -9.00 -12.30 14.66
N ASP A 219 -8.14 -12.83 15.54
CA ASP A 219 -7.55 -12.06 16.63
C ASP A 219 -6.79 -10.82 16.12
N TYR A 220 -6.09 -10.91 14.98
CA TYR A 220 -5.46 -9.74 14.37
C TYR A 220 -6.49 -8.69 13.95
N CYS A 221 -7.57 -9.12 13.27
CA CYS A 221 -8.62 -8.19 12.86
C CYS A 221 -9.23 -7.49 14.07
N ARG A 222 -9.58 -8.23 15.13
CA ARG A 222 -10.13 -7.65 16.37
C ARG A 222 -9.17 -6.69 17.06
N LEU A 223 -7.86 -6.98 17.08
CA LEU A 223 -6.86 -6.05 17.64
C LEU A 223 -6.79 -4.73 16.87
N PHE A 224 -6.80 -4.78 15.54
CA PHE A 224 -6.78 -3.57 14.70
C PHE A 224 -8.08 -2.77 14.81
N GLU A 225 -9.22 -3.46 14.90
CA GLU A 225 -10.52 -2.85 15.15
C GLU A 225 -10.54 -2.15 16.52
N CYS A 226 -10.09 -2.83 17.58
CA CYS A 226 -9.97 -2.25 18.92
C CYS A 226 -9.04 -1.03 18.94
N ARG A 227 -7.91 -1.09 18.22
CA ARG A 227 -7.00 0.05 18.06
C ARG A 227 -7.73 1.25 17.44
N SER A 228 -8.42 1.05 16.31
CA SER A 228 -9.15 2.12 15.62
C SER A 228 -10.28 2.69 16.47
N GLN A 229 -11.06 1.84 17.15
CA GLN A 229 -12.11 2.25 18.10
C GLN A 229 -11.56 3.13 19.22
N LEU A 230 -10.51 2.67 19.90
CA LEU A 230 -9.94 3.36 21.06
C LEU A 230 -9.29 4.69 20.69
N LEU A 231 -8.56 4.76 19.57
CA LEU A 231 -7.96 6.01 19.10
C LEU A 231 -9.04 7.03 18.71
N LEU A 232 -10.08 6.59 17.98
CA LEU A 232 -11.19 7.46 17.59
C LEU A 232 -11.96 7.98 18.82
N LYS A 233 -12.21 7.12 19.81
CA LYS A 233 -12.83 7.52 21.08
C LYS A 233 -11.97 8.52 21.85
N SER A 234 -10.66 8.31 21.90
CA SER A 234 -9.72 9.21 22.58
C SER A 234 -9.76 10.61 22.00
N ILE A 235 -9.71 10.75 20.67
CA ILE A 235 -9.72 12.09 20.06
C ILE A 235 -11.08 12.76 20.18
N SER A 236 -12.17 12.00 20.12
CA SER A 236 -13.51 12.56 20.25
C SER A 236 -13.69 13.20 21.63
N ASN A 237 -13.31 12.50 22.70
CA ASN A 237 -13.32 13.04 24.05
C ASN A 237 -12.46 14.31 24.16
N GLN A 238 -11.23 14.29 23.61
CA GLN A 238 -10.35 15.45 23.60
C GLN A 238 -10.95 16.66 22.86
N LEU A 239 -11.67 16.42 21.75
CA LEU A 239 -12.33 17.48 20.98
C LEU A 239 -13.55 18.05 21.73
N ILE A 240 -14.29 17.22 22.45
CA ILE A 240 -15.41 17.63 23.32
C ILE A 240 -14.90 18.50 24.47
N GLU A 241 -13.83 18.08 25.15
CA GLU A 241 -13.22 18.79 26.28
C GLU A 241 -12.48 20.07 25.87
N SER A 242 -12.12 20.22 24.60
CA SER A 242 -11.34 21.38 24.13
C SER A 242 -12.13 22.69 24.20
N SER A 243 -11.53 23.70 24.83
CA SER A 243 -12.04 25.07 25.00
C SER A 243 -11.97 25.95 23.73
N SER A 244 -11.58 25.39 22.58
CA SER A 244 -11.46 26.17 21.34
C SER A 244 -12.83 26.58 20.82
N SER A 245 -12.98 27.85 20.46
CA SER A 245 -14.26 28.48 20.11
C SER A 245 -14.80 28.05 18.73
N THR A 246 -13.95 27.58 17.83
CA THR A 246 -14.36 27.18 16.46
C THR A 246 -14.02 25.73 16.13
N SER A 247 -14.87 25.10 15.31
CA SER A 247 -14.63 23.76 14.76
C SER A 247 -13.33 23.69 13.95
N TYR A 248 -12.98 24.77 13.25
CA TYR A 248 -11.73 24.88 12.49
C TYR A 248 -10.49 24.80 13.39
N ASP A 249 -10.47 25.56 14.49
CA ASP A 249 -9.32 25.56 15.42
C ASP A 249 -9.15 24.21 16.10
N LYS A 250 -10.26 23.56 16.46
CA LYS A 250 -10.26 22.19 16.99
C LYS A 250 -9.63 21.22 15.99
N PHE A 251 -10.02 21.28 14.71
CA PHE A 251 -9.46 20.40 13.68
C PHE A 251 -7.97 20.68 13.43
N SER A 252 -7.60 21.96 13.28
CA SER A 252 -6.24 22.38 12.97
C SER A 252 -5.24 21.95 14.04
N LYS A 253 -5.56 22.19 15.32
CA LYS A 253 -4.70 21.84 16.47
C LYS A 253 -4.51 20.34 16.66
N ASN A 254 -5.48 19.54 16.20
CA ASN A 254 -5.46 18.08 16.36
C ASN A 254 -5.15 17.34 15.05
N SER A 255 -4.74 18.05 14.00
CA SER A 255 -4.58 17.49 12.65
C SER A 255 -3.61 16.31 12.56
N ILE A 256 -2.55 16.29 13.39
CA ILE A 256 -1.59 15.19 13.46
C ILE A 256 -2.28 13.90 13.95
N GLU A 257 -2.99 13.96 15.07
CA GLU A 257 -3.71 12.83 15.65
C GLU A 257 -4.84 12.36 14.73
N LEU A 258 -5.52 13.30 14.07
CA LEU A 258 -6.58 12.99 13.11
C LEU A 258 -6.06 12.21 11.90
N VAL A 259 -4.88 12.57 11.37
CA VAL A 259 -4.22 11.80 10.32
C VAL A 259 -3.78 10.43 10.83
N HIS A 260 -3.34 10.32 12.09
CA HIS A 260 -2.99 9.05 12.72
C HIS A 260 -4.18 8.09 12.78
N ILE A 261 -5.35 8.58 13.20
CA ILE A 261 -6.59 7.79 13.26
C ILE A 261 -7.07 7.37 11.88
N ALA A 262 -7.00 8.26 10.89
CA ALA A 262 -7.33 7.91 9.52
C ALA A 262 -6.45 6.77 8.99
N LYS A 263 -5.16 6.76 9.33
CA LYS A 263 -4.26 5.65 8.98
C LYS A 263 -4.65 4.36 9.68
N ALA A 264 -4.94 4.39 10.99
CA ALA A 264 -5.37 3.21 11.75
C ALA A 264 -6.65 2.59 11.16
N TYR A 265 -7.61 3.44 10.77
CA TYR A 265 -8.84 3.01 10.09
C TYR A 265 -8.55 2.34 8.74
N VAL A 266 -7.70 2.94 7.91
CA VAL A 266 -7.33 2.38 6.59
C VAL A 266 -6.56 1.07 6.74
N GLU A 267 -5.64 0.97 7.71
CA GLU A 267 -4.92 -0.27 8.03
C GLU A 267 -5.88 -1.39 8.42
N THR A 268 -6.89 -1.06 9.24
CA THR A 268 -7.95 -2.00 9.64
C THR A 268 -8.79 -2.45 8.44
N PHE A 269 -9.15 -1.51 7.55
CA PHE A 269 -9.88 -1.82 6.32
C PHE A 269 -9.08 -2.78 5.42
N ILE A 270 -7.78 -2.51 5.20
CA ILE A 270 -6.90 -3.36 4.39
C ILE A 270 -6.78 -4.75 5.02
N LEU A 271 -6.55 -4.82 6.34
CA LEU A 271 -6.41 -6.08 7.04
C LEU A 271 -7.69 -6.91 6.95
N ARG A 272 -8.87 -6.31 7.16
CA ARG A 272 -10.15 -7.01 7.04
C ARG A 272 -10.41 -7.47 5.61
N ALA A 273 -10.12 -6.64 4.61
CA ALA A 273 -10.24 -7.04 3.20
C ALA A 273 -9.31 -8.22 2.85
N PHE A 274 -8.08 -8.21 3.36
CA PHE A 274 -7.15 -9.32 3.16
C PHE A 274 -7.64 -10.60 3.87
N TYR A 275 -8.15 -10.47 5.09
CA TYR A 275 -8.75 -11.59 5.82
C TYR A 275 -9.91 -12.22 5.03
N ASP A 276 -10.85 -11.41 4.54
CA ASP A 276 -11.99 -11.88 3.74
C ASP A 276 -11.50 -12.62 2.48
N GLY A 277 -10.48 -12.07 1.81
CA GLY A 277 -9.83 -12.68 0.65
C GLY A 277 -9.17 -14.02 0.97
N VAL A 278 -8.42 -14.10 2.06
CA VAL A 278 -7.75 -15.34 2.52
C VAL A 278 -8.79 -16.40 2.90
N ARG A 279 -9.87 -16.01 3.59
CA ARG A 279 -10.97 -16.94 3.93
C ARG A 279 -11.64 -17.52 2.69
N LYS A 280 -11.90 -16.69 1.68
CA LYS A 280 -12.44 -17.15 0.40
C LYS A 280 -11.45 -18.04 -0.35
N ALA A 281 -10.17 -17.68 -0.36
CA ALA A 281 -9.13 -18.51 -0.99
C ALA A 281 -8.92 -19.85 -0.26
N ALA A 282 -9.17 -19.90 1.05
CA ALA A 282 -9.04 -21.12 1.86
C ALA A 282 -10.05 -22.22 1.48
N GLU A 283 -11.12 -21.89 0.76
CA GLU A 283 -12.01 -22.87 0.12
C GLU A 283 -11.24 -23.76 -0.88
N HIS A 284 -10.13 -23.26 -1.42
CA HIS A 284 -9.19 -24.00 -2.25
C HIS A 284 -7.98 -24.49 -1.42
N GLN A 285 -8.07 -25.73 -0.93
CA GLN A 285 -7.12 -26.34 0.02
C GLN A 285 -5.63 -26.22 -0.38
N SER A 286 -5.33 -26.19 -1.68
CA SER A 286 -3.95 -26.20 -2.20
C SER A 286 -3.13 -24.97 -1.85
N PHE A 287 -3.76 -23.81 -1.60
CA PHE A 287 -3.06 -22.54 -1.40
C PHE A 287 -3.37 -21.86 -0.06
N ALA A 288 -4.39 -22.34 0.67
CA ALA A 288 -4.87 -21.77 1.92
C ALA A 288 -3.72 -21.40 2.87
N LEU A 289 -2.84 -22.36 3.17
CA LEU A 289 -1.74 -22.18 4.12
C LEU A 289 -0.79 -21.03 3.73
N VAL A 290 -0.47 -20.88 2.44
CA VAL A 290 0.45 -19.82 1.98
C VAL A 290 -0.20 -18.45 2.11
N PHE A 291 -1.49 -18.34 1.79
CA PHE A 291 -2.25 -17.09 1.98
C PHE A 291 -2.39 -16.72 3.45
N GLU A 292 -2.63 -17.68 4.35
CA GLU A 292 -2.64 -17.45 5.79
C GLU A 292 -1.28 -16.98 6.31
N GLN A 293 -0.18 -17.57 5.82
CA GLN A 293 1.17 -17.12 6.17
C GLN A 293 1.45 -15.69 5.70
N LEU A 294 1.04 -15.33 4.47
CA LEU A 294 1.15 -13.96 3.98
C LEU A 294 0.30 -12.98 4.80
N PHE A 295 -0.91 -13.38 5.20
CA PHE A 295 -1.74 -12.60 6.09
C PHE A 295 -1.05 -12.33 7.43
N HIS A 296 -0.50 -13.37 8.06
CA HIS A 296 0.27 -13.21 9.29
C HIS A 296 1.45 -12.26 9.12
N VAL A 297 2.23 -12.39 8.04
CA VAL A 297 3.35 -11.47 7.76
C VAL A 297 2.84 -10.03 7.65
N PHE A 298 1.78 -9.79 6.87
CA PHE A 298 1.22 -8.45 6.72
C PHE A 298 0.72 -7.87 8.05
N ALA A 299 -0.01 -8.68 8.83
CA ALA A 299 -0.59 -8.27 10.10
C ALA A 299 0.50 -7.96 11.14
N ILE A 300 1.47 -8.85 11.32
CA ILE A 300 2.60 -8.67 12.24
C ILE A 300 3.46 -7.48 11.80
N HIS A 301 3.77 -7.35 10.51
CA HIS A 301 4.57 -6.25 9.98
C HIS A 301 3.89 -4.88 10.18
N THR A 302 2.58 -4.80 9.93
CA THR A 302 1.82 -3.56 10.18
C THR A 302 1.73 -3.26 11.69
N LEU A 303 1.53 -4.30 12.51
CA LEU A 303 1.45 -4.19 13.96
C LEU A 303 2.75 -3.64 14.56
N ARG A 304 3.91 -4.18 14.20
CA ARG A 304 5.20 -3.69 14.71
C ARG A 304 5.50 -2.26 14.34
N ASN A 305 5.14 -1.85 13.12
CA ASN A 305 5.33 -0.47 12.67
C ASN A 305 4.47 0.52 13.47
N GLN A 306 3.43 0.03 14.13
CA GLN A 306 2.51 0.79 14.99
C GLN A 306 2.52 0.28 16.44
N ALA A 307 3.60 -0.39 16.89
CA ALA A 307 3.67 -1.07 18.17
C ALA A 307 3.31 -0.16 19.36
N THR A 308 3.68 1.13 19.27
CA THR A 308 3.36 2.16 20.25
C THR A 308 1.86 2.24 20.55
N ASP A 309 0.99 2.14 19.54
CA ASP A 309 -0.46 2.19 19.74
C ASP A 309 -0.92 0.98 20.55
N PHE A 310 -0.53 -0.23 20.12
CA PHE A 310 -0.95 -1.47 20.75
C PHE A 310 -0.51 -1.55 22.22
N ILE A 311 0.69 -1.07 22.53
CA ILE A 311 1.21 -1.03 23.90
C ILE A 311 0.50 0.04 24.74
N ARG A 312 0.37 1.28 24.23
CA ARG A 312 -0.25 2.39 24.98
C ARG A 312 -1.73 2.13 25.28
N LEU A 313 -2.42 1.51 24.33
CA LEU A 313 -3.83 1.11 24.47
C LEU A 313 -4.01 -0.19 25.25
N LYS A 314 -2.90 -0.82 25.71
CA LYS A 314 -2.90 -2.08 26.45
C LYS A 314 -3.59 -3.24 25.71
N LEU A 315 -3.55 -3.19 24.37
CA LEU A 315 -4.05 -4.26 23.51
C LEU A 315 -3.06 -5.42 23.44
N LEU A 316 -1.77 -5.12 23.51
CA LEU A 316 -0.68 -6.09 23.62
C LEU A 316 0.41 -5.58 24.54
N THR A 317 1.15 -6.48 25.15
CA THR A 317 2.37 -6.16 25.90
C THR A 317 3.57 -6.06 24.96
N ALA A 318 4.62 -5.34 25.39
CA ALA A 318 5.88 -5.28 24.65
C ALA A 318 6.49 -6.68 24.44
N GLU A 319 6.33 -7.59 25.42
CA GLU A 319 6.79 -8.97 25.32
C GLU A 319 6.05 -9.74 24.22
N GLN A 320 4.73 -9.60 24.11
CA GLN A 320 3.97 -10.25 23.04
C GLN A 320 4.42 -9.79 21.65
N ILE A 321 4.67 -8.50 21.47
CA ILE A 321 5.19 -7.96 20.21
C ILE A 321 6.60 -8.48 19.93
N TYR A 322 7.47 -8.48 20.94
CA TYR A 322 8.82 -9.03 20.84
C TYR A 322 8.82 -10.50 20.40
N GLN A 323 7.90 -11.31 20.92
CA GLN A 323 7.75 -12.72 20.54
C GLN A 323 7.32 -12.88 19.07
N LEU A 324 6.40 -12.03 18.59
CA LEU A 324 5.99 -12.03 17.19
C LEU A 324 7.17 -11.66 16.27
N GLU A 325 7.95 -10.64 16.63
CA GLU A 325 9.08 -10.16 15.83
C GLU A 325 10.27 -11.12 15.82
N THR A 326 10.58 -11.71 16.98
CA THR A 326 11.81 -12.49 17.16
C THR A 326 11.66 -13.94 16.73
N TYR A 327 10.46 -14.51 16.87
CA TYR A 327 10.24 -15.94 16.63
C TYR A 327 9.24 -16.20 15.52
N THR A 328 8.06 -15.57 15.58
CA THR A 328 6.97 -15.89 14.64
C THR A 328 7.29 -15.40 13.22
N LEU A 329 7.75 -14.16 13.09
CA LEU A 329 8.01 -13.55 11.79
C LEU A 329 9.19 -14.21 11.03
N PRO A 330 10.35 -14.50 11.66
CA PRO A 330 11.44 -15.23 11.00
C PRO A 330 11.08 -16.68 10.62
N ASP A 331 10.26 -17.35 11.43
CA ASP A 331 9.73 -18.67 11.10
C ASP A 331 8.78 -18.61 9.87
N LEU A 332 7.89 -17.62 9.81
CA LEU A 332 7.06 -17.39 8.63
C LEU A 332 7.90 -17.12 7.37
N TYR A 333 8.97 -16.35 7.47
CA TYR A 333 9.88 -16.12 6.35
C TYR A 333 10.53 -17.41 5.86
N THR A 334 10.96 -18.26 6.79
CA THR A 334 11.53 -19.58 6.48
C THR A 334 10.52 -20.48 5.77
N ARG A 335 9.26 -20.50 6.25
CA ARG A 335 8.17 -21.28 5.64
C ARG A 335 7.73 -20.76 4.27
N LEU A 336 7.73 -19.45 4.07
CA LEU A 336 7.36 -18.81 2.80
C LEU A 336 8.48 -18.85 1.76
N ARG A 337 9.75 -18.86 2.19
CA ARG A 337 10.95 -18.89 1.33
C ARG A 337 10.86 -19.81 0.10
N PRO A 338 10.45 -21.09 0.21
CA PRO A 338 10.35 -21.97 -0.96
C PRO A 338 9.29 -21.51 -1.98
N ASN A 339 8.29 -20.76 -1.56
CA ASN A 339 7.15 -20.33 -2.39
C ASN A 339 7.32 -18.93 -2.98
N LEU A 340 8.33 -18.14 -2.58
CA LEU A 340 8.41 -16.72 -2.95
C LEU A 340 8.47 -16.47 -4.46
N VAL A 341 9.18 -17.30 -5.23
CA VAL A 341 9.25 -17.18 -6.69
C VAL A 341 7.89 -17.51 -7.31
N ALA A 342 7.28 -18.62 -6.91
CA ALA A 342 5.95 -19.02 -7.37
C ALA A 342 4.89 -17.95 -7.05
N LEU A 343 4.95 -17.34 -5.87
CA LEU A 343 4.06 -16.25 -5.45
C LEU A 343 4.15 -15.06 -6.41
N VAL A 344 5.36 -14.58 -6.73
CA VAL A 344 5.49 -13.46 -7.68
C VAL A 344 5.17 -13.85 -9.12
N ASP A 345 5.31 -15.13 -9.46
CA ASP A 345 4.90 -15.65 -10.77
C ASP A 345 3.37 -15.71 -10.92
N THR A 346 2.60 -15.79 -9.83
CA THR A 346 1.12 -15.74 -9.90
C THR A 346 0.59 -14.40 -10.41
N PHE A 347 1.40 -13.34 -10.38
CA PHE A 347 1.02 -12.06 -10.98
C PHE A 347 1.06 -12.07 -12.51
N ASP A 348 1.64 -13.12 -13.10
CA ASP A 348 1.64 -13.40 -14.54
C ASP A 348 2.17 -12.26 -15.42
N PHE A 349 3.19 -11.53 -14.93
CA PHE A 349 3.81 -10.47 -15.71
C PHE A 349 4.71 -11.03 -16.81
N HIS A 350 4.45 -10.57 -18.04
CA HIS A 350 5.34 -10.86 -19.17
C HIS A 350 6.64 -10.03 -19.07
N ASP A 351 7.75 -10.57 -19.58
CA ASP A 351 9.07 -9.89 -19.54
C ASP A 351 9.02 -8.49 -20.19
N ASN A 352 8.21 -8.31 -21.23
CA ASN A 352 8.00 -7.00 -21.88
C ASN A 352 7.34 -5.97 -20.96
N GLU A 353 6.43 -6.42 -20.09
CA GLU A 353 5.76 -5.56 -19.12
C GLU A 353 6.70 -5.23 -17.96
N LEU A 354 7.44 -6.20 -17.43
CA LEU A 354 8.47 -5.95 -16.42
C LEU A 354 9.57 -5.04 -16.95
N ASN A 355 9.93 -5.17 -18.24
CA ASN A 355 10.99 -4.44 -18.91
C ASN A 355 12.27 -4.40 -18.06
N SER A 356 12.67 -5.57 -17.55
CA SER A 356 13.73 -5.72 -16.56
C SER A 356 14.66 -6.86 -16.94
N CYS A 357 15.95 -6.59 -16.99
CA CYS A 357 16.97 -7.63 -17.10
C CYS A 357 17.05 -8.48 -15.81
N LEU A 358 16.70 -7.91 -14.65
CA LEU A 358 16.83 -8.57 -13.35
C LEU A 358 15.63 -9.47 -13.02
N GLY A 359 14.44 -9.10 -13.53
CA GLY A 359 13.17 -9.78 -13.26
C GLY A 359 12.73 -10.74 -14.35
N ARG A 360 13.61 -11.10 -15.28
CA ARG A 360 13.30 -12.04 -16.36
C ARG A 360 12.76 -13.35 -15.82
N TYR A 361 11.74 -13.89 -16.48
CA TYR A 361 11.13 -15.16 -16.10
C TYR A 361 12.13 -16.33 -16.12
N ASP A 362 13.04 -16.34 -17.11
CA ASP A 362 14.03 -17.42 -17.28
C ASP A 362 15.25 -17.33 -16.33
N GLY A 363 15.37 -16.25 -15.57
CA GLY A 363 16.50 -16.02 -14.66
C GLY A 363 17.85 -15.75 -15.36
N GLN A 364 17.90 -15.55 -16.69
CA GLN A 364 19.13 -15.26 -17.44
C GLN A 364 19.55 -13.79 -17.30
N VAL A 365 19.85 -13.40 -16.05
CA VAL A 365 20.06 -12.00 -15.67
C VAL A 365 21.34 -11.42 -16.24
N TYR A 366 22.46 -12.15 -16.17
CA TYR A 366 23.77 -11.60 -16.48
C TYR A 366 23.99 -11.41 -17.99
N GLU A 367 23.49 -12.36 -18.79
CA GLU A 367 23.44 -12.31 -20.24
C GLU A 367 22.60 -11.11 -20.69
N ALA A 368 21.39 -10.96 -20.13
CA ALA A 368 20.50 -9.85 -20.45
C ALA A 368 21.10 -8.49 -20.08
N LEU A 369 21.76 -8.38 -18.92
CA LEU A 369 22.48 -7.16 -18.52
C LEU A 369 23.60 -6.81 -19.51
N MET A 370 24.38 -7.81 -19.94
CA MET A 370 25.47 -7.61 -20.90
C MET A 370 24.94 -7.19 -22.28
N GLU A 371 23.88 -7.83 -22.76
CA GLU A 371 23.21 -7.46 -24.01
C GLU A 371 22.68 -6.04 -23.95
N ARG A 372 21.98 -5.67 -22.86
CA ARG A 372 21.46 -4.33 -22.67
C ARG A 372 22.57 -3.27 -22.61
N ALA A 373 23.71 -3.60 -21.99
CA ALA A 373 24.87 -2.71 -21.98
C ALA A 373 25.46 -2.50 -23.37
N ARG A 374 25.57 -3.55 -24.21
CA ARG A 374 26.07 -3.45 -25.59
C ARG A 374 25.21 -2.53 -26.47
N LEU A 375 23.90 -2.46 -26.21
CA LEU A 375 22.97 -1.58 -26.93
C LEU A 375 23.09 -0.09 -26.55
N ASN A 376 23.85 0.25 -25.51
CA ASN A 376 24.04 1.65 -25.12
C ASN A 376 24.71 2.44 -26.26
N PRO A 377 24.15 3.59 -26.69
CA PRO A 377 24.73 4.40 -27.77
C PRO A 377 26.20 4.78 -27.57
N SER A 378 26.62 4.98 -26.32
CA SER A 378 28.03 5.29 -25.98
C SER A 378 28.98 4.16 -26.33
N ASN A 379 28.50 2.91 -26.35
CA ASN A 379 29.29 1.71 -26.67
C ASN A 379 29.39 1.44 -28.18
N ARG A 380 28.79 2.28 -29.04
CA ARG A 380 29.00 2.22 -30.51
C ARG A 380 30.42 2.59 -30.89
N TYR A 381 31.13 3.33 -30.03
CA TYR A 381 32.48 3.79 -30.29
C TYR A 381 33.46 3.08 -29.34
N LYS A 382 34.54 2.52 -29.89
CA LYS A 382 35.66 2.01 -29.07
C LYS A 382 36.39 3.14 -28.33
N VAL A 383 36.44 4.33 -28.94
CA VAL A 383 36.92 5.57 -28.34
C VAL A 383 35.87 6.64 -28.62
N HIS A 384 35.32 7.24 -27.56
CA HIS A 384 34.24 8.22 -27.70
C HIS A 384 34.72 9.46 -28.50
N PRO A 385 33.95 10.01 -29.45
CA PRO A 385 34.39 11.12 -30.30
C PRO A 385 34.86 12.37 -29.54
N VAL A 386 34.26 12.62 -28.36
CA VAL A 386 34.63 13.72 -27.46
C VAL A 386 36.06 13.58 -26.92
N TRP A 387 36.62 12.37 -26.86
CA TRP A 387 38.00 12.18 -26.42
C TRP A 387 38.99 12.95 -27.30
N THR A 388 38.81 12.93 -28.62
CA THR A 388 39.70 13.60 -29.56
C THR A 388 39.66 15.12 -29.36
N SER A 389 38.46 15.69 -29.16
CA SER A 389 38.31 17.13 -28.95
C SER A 389 38.86 17.58 -27.59
N ILE A 390 38.69 16.79 -26.53
CA ILE A 390 39.30 17.07 -25.23
C ILE A 390 40.83 16.98 -25.35
N LYS A 391 41.35 15.88 -25.90
CA LYS A 391 42.80 15.64 -26.04
C LYS A 391 43.50 16.76 -26.80
N GLN A 392 42.91 17.25 -27.89
CA GLN A 392 43.44 18.38 -28.67
C GLN A 392 43.44 19.69 -27.86
N ASN A 393 42.38 19.96 -27.11
CA ASN A 393 42.24 21.19 -26.31
C ASN A 393 43.07 21.18 -25.01
N THR A 394 43.40 20.02 -24.47
CA THR A 394 44.24 19.90 -23.27
C THR A 394 45.72 19.88 -23.62
N MET A 395 46.12 19.25 -24.74
CA MET A 395 47.51 19.28 -25.20
C MET A 395 47.92 20.58 -25.89
N SER A 396 46.99 21.42 -26.33
CA SER A 396 47.32 22.76 -26.82
C SER A 396 47.56 23.79 -25.69
N LYS A 397 47.29 23.40 -24.43
CA LYS A 397 47.46 24.24 -23.23
C LYS A 397 48.60 23.79 -22.31
N LEU A 398 49.26 22.67 -22.65
CA LEU A 398 50.51 22.19 -22.05
C LEU A 398 51.63 22.43 -23.07
#